data_AF-A0A8J6CBL9-F1
#
_entry.id   AF-A0A8J6CBL9-F1
#
_cell.length_a   1.000
_cell.length_b   1.000
_cell.length_c   1.000
_cell.angle_alpha   90.00
_cell.angle_beta   90.00
_cell.angle_gamma   90.00
#
_symmetry.space_group_name_H-M   'P 1'
#
loop_
_entity.id
_entity.type
_entity.pdbx_description
1 polymer ?
#
loop_
_entity_poly.entity_id
_entity_poly.type
_entity_poly.pdbx_seq_one_letter_code
_entity_poly.pdbx_strand_id
1 'polypeptide(L)'
;MAVLLLRVLVFSACSASTRSWVATGAAPPRAFAGRIAPRRSAPIAAQPSRGAGSGARDLPRKLLLQTAIQSQLSYAQEFKNELMGRWLCSFLGHEHLRVARTGDYGSGRITYRGLDGGLRCSWSEYLRTMLSSGPQTYEVQYRVGTADIAHWPQPQPQPSADGGASEGPQPTSASGQPYPWAAASASRRANPYLQQAQPTLRAYTEVIEPRRVARSLMQVREQLASEWEEDLVVLAREGSELRGWFCEKQARLEHDRRAERPGGASNGLLTADELCNVAPRDASQRLSSSASGAGTASSPAGPPDARAGGDDVAPAAASGMDDAPACALLAELFAGAKACWPDSSSPFRALNYDLLGRALSREATVRAAASLKEAASTAATADWLLAELDLWLPTCEAPERRYEGGHFVLHLLEQGPGVRTAADGSVALLDPARAIDELLAHRARVAAEWVEVMRLTAQEHAELMRADLTKQLDAEMSSGGDDGDGDDDMPLI
;
A
#
# COMPACT_ATOMS: atom_id res chain seq x y z
N MET A 1 24.95 -12.94 -17.80
CA MET A 1 24.62 -12.36 -19.12
C MET A 1 23.22 -12.74 -19.62
N ALA A 2 22.67 -13.93 -19.33
CA ALA A 2 21.32 -14.31 -19.75
C ALA A 2 20.19 -13.40 -19.21
N VAL A 3 20.32 -12.87 -17.99
CA VAL A 3 19.36 -11.91 -17.37
C VAL A 3 19.33 -10.55 -18.08
N LEU A 4 20.42 -10.14 -18.73
CA LEU A 4 20.49 -8.91 -19.53
C LEU A 4 19.86 -9.09 -20.91
N LEU A 5 19.92 -10.30 -21.48
CA LEU A 5 19.31 -10.63 -22.78
C LEU A 5 17.78 -10.72 -22.70
N LEU A 6 17.21 -11.21 -21.59
CA LEU A 6 15.75 -11.22 -21.40
C LEU A 6 15.18 -9.79 -21.21
N ARG A 7 15.94 -8.87 -20.59
CA ARG A 7 15.57 -7.44 -20.46
C ARG A 7 15.60 -6.67 -21.77
N VAL A 8 16.43 -7.10 -22.74
CA VAL A 8 16.50 -6.47 -24.08
C VAL A 8 15.44 -7.03 -25.03
N LEU A 9 15.07 -8.32 -24.93
CA LEU A 9 14.11 -8.94 -25.86
C LEU A 9 12.66 -8.48 -25.64
N VAL A 10 12.24 -8.21 -24.39
CA VAL A 10 10.91 -7.61 -24.13
C VAL A 10 10.82 -6.17 -24.67
N PHE A 11 11.95 -5.47 -24.81
CA PHE A 11 12.01 -4.11 -25.37
C PHE A 11 12.20 -4.07 -26.89
N SER A 12 12.87 -5.07 -27.49
CA SER A 12 13.17 -5.12 -28.92
C SER A 12 11.95 -5.42 -29.80
N ALA A 13 10.93 -6.10 -29.27
CA ALA A 13 9.65 -6.30 -29.96
C ALA A 13 8.82 -4.99 -30.13
N CYS A 14 9.24 -3.88 -29.53
CA CYS A 14 8.58 -2.58 -29.63
C CYS A 14 9.18 -1.60 -30.67
N SER A 15 10.23 -1.97 -31.43
CA SER A 15 10.97 -0.99 -32.26
C SER A 15 11.02 -1.29 -33.77
N ALA A 16 10.24 -2.23 -34.30
CA ALA A 16 10.20 -2.53 -35.73
C ALA A 16 8.85 -2.14 -36.37
N SER A 17 8.60 -0.85 -36.51
CA SER A 17 7.61 -0.33 -37.47
C SER A 17 8.03 1.06 -37.97
N THR A 18 9.10 1.09 -38.75
CA THR A 18 9.40 2.23 -39.64
C THR A 18 8.46 2.15 -40.85
N ARG A 19 7.34 2.89 -40.82
CA ARG A 19 6.61 3.27 -42.03
C ARG A 19 6.80 4.74 -42.33
N SER A 20 7.24 4.99 -43.55
CA SER A 20 7.33 6.27 -44.24
C SER A 20 6.01 7.04 -44.13
N TRP A 21 6.07 8.28 -43.62
CA TRP A 21 5.00 9.26 -43.76
C TRP A 21 5.43 10.31 -44.77
N VAL A 22 4.70 10.38 -45.87
CA VAL A 22 4.75 11.46 -46.86
C VAL A 22 4.20 12.72 -46.19
N ALA A 23 4.96 13.80 -46.29
CA ALA A 23 4.64 15.09 -45.69
C ALA A 23 3.45 15.76 -46.41
N THR A 24 2.27 15.76 -45.80
CA THR A 24 1.23 16.75 -46.10
C THR A 24 1.37 17.93 -45.15
N GLY A 25 1.71 19.09 -45.72
CA GLY A 25 1.90 20.34 -45.00
C GLY A 25 0.60 20.84 -44.38
N ALA A 26 0.43 20.59 -43.09
CA ALA A 26 -0.51 21.31 -42.23
C ALA A 26 0.29 22.28 -41.34
N ALA A 27 -0.21 23.51 -41.22
CA ALA A 27 0.43 24.59 -40.48
C ALA A 27 0.68 24.21 -39.00
N PRO A 28 1.78 24.68 -38.39
CA PRO A 28 2.10 24.33 -37.00
C PRO A 28 1.08 24.94 -36.03
N PRO A 29 0.55 24.17 -35.06
CA PRO A 29 -0.24 24.76 -33.98
C PRO A 29 0.64 25.63 -33.09
N ARG A 30 0.06 26.73 -32.61
CA ARG A 30 0.69 27.71 -31.71
C ARG A 30 1.27 27.04 -30.46
N ALA A 31 2.51 27.41 -30.14
CA ALA A 31 3.23 27.00 -28.93
C ALA A 31 2.42 27.31 -27.67
N PHE A 32 2.16 26.28 -26.88
CA PHE A 32 1.52 26.38 -25.57
C PHE A 32 2.58 26.11 -24.50
N ALA A 33 3.11 27.17 -23.90
CA ALA A 33 4.02 27.10 -22.77
C ALA A 33 3.25 26.59 -21.52
N GLY A 34 2.99 25.29 -21.48
CA GLY A 34 2.23 24.65 -20.41
C GLY A 34 3.13 24.27 -19.24
N ARG A 35 3.00 24.98 -18.10
CA ARG A 35 2.85 24.23 -16.84
C ARG A 35 1.83 23.15 -17.14
N ILE A 36 2.06 21.90 -16.75
CA ILE A 36 0.98 20.92 -16.62
C ILE A 36 0.08 21.48 -15.50
N ALA A 37 -0.75 22.46 -15.84
CA ALA A 37 -1.79 22.93 -14.96
C ALA A 37 -2.67 21.71 -14.76
N PRO A 38 -2.87 21.25 -13.51
CA PRO A 38 -3.78 20.16 -13.27
C PRO A 38 -5.09 20.53 -13.97
N ARG A 39 -5.51 19.70 -14.93
CA ARG A 39 -6.87 19.78 -15.47
C ARG A 39 -7.73 19.83 -14.21
N ARG A 40 -8.46 20.92 -13.97
CA ARG A 40 -9.29 21.08 -12.75
C ARG A 40 -10.25 19.90 -12.74
N SER A 41 -9.86 18.83 -12.04
CA SER A 41 -10.74 17.75 -11.68
C SER A 41 -11.86 18.43 -10.91
N ALA A 42 -13.10 18.29 -11.37
CA ALA A 42 -14.24 18.69 -10.55
C ALA A 42 -14.01 18.11 -9.14
N PRO A 43 -14.29 18.86 -8.06
CA PRO A 43 -14.11 18.36 -6.71
C PRO A 43 -14.80 17.00 -6.60
N ILE A 44 -13.99 15.97 -6.40
CA ILE A 44 -14.47 14.60 -6.24
C ILE A 44 -15.38 14.63 -5.02
N ALA A 45 -16.69 14.52 -5.26
CA ALA A 45 -17.69 14.50 -4.21
C ALA A 45 -17.33 13.42 -3.19
N ALA A 46 -17.54 13.73 -1.90
CA ALA A 46 -17.26 12.84 -0.78
C ALA A 46 -17.72 11.41 -1.09
N GLN A 47 -16.83 10.44 -0.89
CA GLN A 47 -17.04 9.06 -1.32
C GLN A 47 -18.37 8.52 -0.78
N PRO A 48 -19.23 7.93 -1.64
CA PRO A 48 -20.49 7.35 -1.20
C PRO A 48 -20.21 6.24 -0.18
N SER A 49 -20.98 6.26 0.90
CA SER A 49 -20.99 5.26 1.98
C SER A 49 -20.84 3.84 1.43
N ARG A 50 -19.83 3.10 1.94
CA ARG A 50 -19.51 1.70 1.60
C ARG A 50 -20.78 0.84 1.49
N GLY A 51 -21.25 0.58 0.27
CA GLY A 51 -22.27 -0.43 0.01
C GLY A 51 -21.71 -1.81 0.35
N ALA A 52 -22.25 -2.45 1.39
CA ALA A 52 -21.64 -3.60 2.06
C ALA A 52 -21.45 -4.88 1.22
N GLY A 53 -22.03 -4.99 0.02
CA GLY A 53 -21.98 -6.24 -0.77
C GLY A 53 -20.99 -6.27 -1.94
N SER A 54 -20.82 -5.17 -2.67
CA SER A 54 -20.00 -5.17 -3.90
C SER A 54 -18.50 -4.96 -3.64
N GLY A 55 -18.15 -4.34 -2.50
CA GLY A 55 -16.78 -3.90 -2.26
C GLY A 55 -15.78 -5.04 -2.05
N ALA A 56 -16.19 -6.12 -1.38
CA ALA A 56 -15.29 -7.20 -0.99
C ALA A 56 -14.72 -7.98 -2.17
N ARG A 57 -15.53 -8.22 -3.21
CA ARG A 57 -15.08 -8.90 -4.44
C ARG A 57 -14.26 -8.01 -5.37
N ASP A 58 -14.44 -6.69 -5.28
CA ASP A 58 -13.71 -5.74 -6.12
C ASP A 58 -12.36 -5.34 -5.52
N LEU A 59 -12.19 -5.49 -4.20
CA LEU A 59 -10.95 -5.20 -3.49
C LEU A 59 -9.69 -5.86 -4.11
N PRO A 60 -9.64 -7.19 -4.35
CA PRO A 60 -8.47 -7.82 -4.96
C PRO A 60 -8.17 -7.27 -6.37
N ARG A 61 -9.20 -6.92 -7.16
CA ARG A 61 -9.02 -6.35 -8.49
C ARG A 61 -8.43 -4.94 -8.43
N LYS A 62 -8.89 -4.14 -7.47
CA LYS A 62 -8.36 -2.81 -7.21
C LYS A 62 -6.91 -2.88 -6.72
N LEU A 63 -6.61 -3.75 -5.77
CA LEU A 63 -5.24 -3.93 -5.27
C LEU A 63 -4.30 -4.35 -6.39
N LEU A 64 -4.69 -5.32 -7.21
CA LEU A 64 -3.91 -5.74 -8.38
C LEU A 64 -3.57 -4.57 -9.32
N LEU A 65 -4.56 -3.77 -9.71
CA LEU A 65 -4.31 -2.64 -10.62
C LEU A 65 -3.48 -1.53 -9.93
N GLN A 66 -3.72 -1.26 -8.64
CA GLN A 66 -2.90 -0.33 -7.87
C GLN A 66 -1.43 -0.76 -7.84
N THR A 67 -1.15 -2.03 -7.55
CA THR A 67 0.20 -2.59 -7.54
C THR A 67 0.84 -2.56 -8.93
N ALA A 68 0.06 -2.80 -10.00
CA ALA A 68 0.54 -2.67 -11.38
C ALA A 68 0.93 -1.22 -11.71
N ILE A 69 0.12 -0.23 -11.29
CA ILE A 69 0.42 1.20 -11.45
C ILE A 69 1.70 1.55 -10.70
N GLN A 70 1.83 1.14 -9.43
CA GLN A 70 3.02 1.43 -8.61
C GLN A 70 4.29 0.76 -9.16
N SER A 71 4.18 -0.44 -9.71
CA SER A 71 5.28 -1.12 -10.41
C SER A 71 5.72 -0.31 -11.64
N GLN A 72 4.78 0.14 -12.47
CA GLN A 72 5.07 0.99 -13.64
C GLN A 72 5.65 2.35 -13.25
N LEU A 73 5.14 2.98 -12.18
CA LEU A 73 5.70 4.21 -11.64
C LEU A 73 7.14 4.02 -11.17
N SER A 74 7.45 2.90 -10.52
CA SER A 74 8.82 2.57 -10.15
C SER A 74 9.73 2.45 -11.36
N TYR A 75 9.32 1.72 -12.40
CA TYR A 75 10.10 1.60 -13.63
C TYR A 75 10.29 2.96 -14.31
N ALA A 76 9.24 3.78 -14.41
CA ALA A 76 9.35 5.13 -14.96
C ALA A 76 10.37 5.98 -14.19
N GLN A 77 10.41 5.87 -12.86
CA GLN A 77 11.41 6.55 -12.04
C GLN A 77 12.84 5.99 -12.22
N GLU A 78 13.00 4.68 -12.38
CA GLU A 78 14.30 4.03 -12.62
C GLU A 78 14.90 4.46 -13.98
N PHE A 79 14.07 4.54 -15.02
CA PHE A 79 14.48 4.98 -16.35
C PHE A 79 14.42 6.49 -16.57
N LYS A 80 14.20 7.28 -15.50
CA LYS A 80 14.09 8.75 -15.54
C LYS A 80 13.04 9.26 -16.54
N ASN A 81 11.99 8.47 -16.80
CA ASN A 81 10.85 8.88 -17.59
C ASN A 81 9.87 9.66 -16.69
N GLU A 82 10.27 10.88 -16.33
CA GLU A 82 9.50 11.73 -15.42
C GLU A 82 8.13 12.10 -15.98
N LEU A 83 8.03 12.33 -17.29
CA LEU A 83 6.77 12.70 -17.93
C LEU A 83 5.75 11.57 -17.76
N MET A 84 6.11 10.33 -18.13
CA MET A 84 5.23 9.17 -17.96
C MET A 84 4.86 8.96 -16.49
N GLY A 85 5.83 9.07 -15.58
CA GLY A 85 5.59 8.94 -14.15
C GLY A 85 4.60 9.97 -13.61
N ARG A 86 4.76 11.25 -13.98
CA ARG A 86 3.85 12.33 -13.57
C ARG A 86 2.46 12.16 -14.19
N TRP A 87 2.41 11.83 -15.49
CA TRP A 87 1.16 11.57 -16.20
C TRP A 87 0.38 10.44 -15.52
N LEU A 88 1.02 9.30 -15.30
CA LEU A 88 0.40 8.12 -14.69
C LEU A 88 -0.05 8.39 -13.25
N CYS A 89 0.71 9.15 -12.45
CA CYS A 89 0.27 9.59 -11.12
C CYS A 89 -0.97 10.49 -11.19
N SER A 90 -1.03 11.43 -12.14
CA SER A 90 -2.15 12.36 -12.26
C SER A 90 -3.40 11.76 -12.93
N PHE A 91 -3.26 10.59 -13.56
CA PHE A 91 -4.33 10.00 -14.35
C PHE A 91 -5.55 9.68 -13.45
N LEU A 92 -6.69 10.28 -13.77
CA LEU A 92 -7.93 10.20 -12.98
C LEU A 92 -7.76 10.62 -11.50
N GLY A 93 -6.81 11.52 -11.19
CA GLY A 93 -6.62 12.05 -9.85
C GLY A 93 -6.07 11.02 -8.85
N HIS A 94 -5.08 10.22 -9.27
CA HIS A 94 -4.42 9.20 -8.45
C HIS A 94 -3.04 9.66 -7.93
N GLU A 95 -2.88 10.96 -7.62
CA GLU A 95 -1.60 11.51 -7.18
C GLU A 95 -1.10 10.86 -5.88
N HIS A 96 -2.02 10.30 -5.09
CA HIS A 96 -1.73 9.54 -3.89
C HIS A 96 -1.02 8.21 -4.13
N LEU A 97 -1.05 7.66 -5.36
CA LEU A 97 -0.32 6.44 -5.74
C LEU A 97 1.15 6.69 -6.02
N ARG A 98 1.63 7.93 -5.90
CA ARG A 98 3.03 8.28 -6.09
C ARG A 98 3.93 7.41 -5.20
N VAL A 99 4.84 6.69 -5.85
CA VAL A 99 5.88 5.93 -5.18
C VAL A 99 6.90 6.89 -4.59
N ALA A 100 7.02 6.89 -3.27
CA ALA A 100 8.09 7.59 -2.57
C ALA A 100 9.36 6.74 -2.63
N ARG A 101 10.51 7.37 -2.88
CA ARG A 101 11.81 6.75 -2.66
C ARG A 101 12.25 7.09 -1.25
N THR A 102 12.09 6.13 -0.34
CA THR A 102 12.63 6.24 1.01
C THR A 102 14.02 5.62 0.98
N GLY A 103 15.06 6.42 1.22
CA GLY A 103 16.44 5.95 1.36
C GLY A 103 17.49 6.90 0.78
N ASP A 104 18.54 7.12 1.57
CA ASP A 104 19.76 7.77 1.13
C ASP A 104 20.56 6.79 0.23
N TYR A 105 20.94 7.26 -0.96
CA TYR A 105 21.84 6.59 -1.91
C TYR A 105 21.39 5.21 -2.43
N GLY A 106 20.61 5.20 -3.52
CA GLY A 106 20.54 4.07 -4.46
C GLY A 106 19.76 2.83 -4.02
N SER A 107 19.38 2.71 -2.75
CA SER A 107 18.57 1.61 -2.22
C SER A 107 17.07 1.89 -2.19
N GLY A 108 16.64 3.00 -2.81
CA GLY A 108 15.29 3.56 -2.74
C GLY A 108 14.22 2.47 -2.78
N ARG A 109 13.70 2.12 -1.60
CA ARG A 109 12.67 1.09 -1.50
C ARG A 109 11.38 1.70 -2.01
N ILE A 110 10.74 0.99 -2.93
CA ILE A 110 9.38 1.29 -3.35
C ILE A 110 8.50 1.02 -2.15
N THR A 111 7.82 2.06 -1.73
CA THR A 111 6.83 1.97 -0.68
C THR A 111 5.46 1.97 -1.33
N TYR A 112 4.87 0.78 -1.38
CA TYR A 112 3.48 0.60 -1.78
C TYR A 112 2.61 1.35 -0.77
N ARG A 113 1.91 2.39 -1.23
CA ARG A 113 0.86 3.04 -0.44
C ARG A 113 -0.22 1.99 -0.16
N GLY A 114 -0.59 1.85 1.11
CA GLY A 114 -1.33 0.71 1.68
C GLY A 114 -2.79 0.55 1.22
N LEU A 115 -3.61 0.01 2.14
CA LEU A 115 -5.01 -0.39 1.89
C LEU A 115 -5.96 0.82 1.89
N ASP A 116 -5.61 1.90 2.59
CA ASP A 116 -6.37 3.13 2.56
C ASP A 116 -6.05 4.01 1.34
N GLY A 117 -7.09 4.66 0.84
CA GLY A 117 -7.04 5.54 -0.32
C GLY A 117 -7.19 4.82 -1.66
N GLY A 118 -6.74 3.56 -1.77
CA GLY A 118 -7.03 2.61 -2.85
C GLY A 118 -7.00 3.15 -4.29
N LEU A 119 -7.63 2.43 -5.21
CA LEU A 119 -8.14 3.02 -6.46
C LEU A 119 -9.45 3.77 -6.17
N ARG A 120 -9.49 5.05 -6.57
CA ARG A 120 -10.65 5.94 -6.38
C ARG A 120 -11.80 5.65 -7.33
N CYS A 121 -11.52 4.97 -8.44
CA CYS A 121 -12.49 4.48 -9.42
C CYS A 121 -12.47 2.94 -9.46
N SER A 122 -13.37 2.32 -10.23
CA SER A 122 -13.26 0.88 -10.49
C SER A 122 -12.04 0.59 -11.36
N TRP A 123 -11.42 -0.58 -11.18
CA TRP A 123 -10.28 -0.98 -12.02
C TRP A 123 -10.63 -0.99 -13.51
N SER A 124 -11.86 -1.40 -13.83
CA SER A 124 -12.36 -1.49 -15.20
C SER A 124 -12.57 -0.10 -15.83
N GLU A 125 -13.06 0.86 -15.05
CA GLU A 125 -13.22 2.26 -15.48
C GLU A 125 -11.87 2.91 -15.76
N TYR A 126 -10.88 2.68 -14.89
CA TYR A 126 -9.52 3.18 -15.06
C TYR A 126 -8.92 2.72 -16.41
N LEU A 127 -8.94 1.41 -16.67
CA LEU A 127 -8.40 0.83 -17.90
C LEU A 127 -9.23 1.21 -19.14
N ARG A 128 -10.57 1.17 -19.08
CA ARG A 128 -11.43 1.60 -20.20
C ARG A 128 -11.19 3.05 -20.59
N THR A 129 -10.97 3.93 -19.60
CA THR A 129 -10.69 5.34 -19.86
C THR A 129 -9.34 5.51 -20.57
N MET A 130 -8.30 4.79 -20.16
CA MET A 130 -7.02 4.80 -20.87
C MET A 130 -7.15 4.23 -22.29
N LEU A 131 -7.86 3.11 -22.46
CA LEU A 131 -8.10 2.50 -23.76
C LEU A 131 -8.91 3.40 -24.70
N SER A 132 -9.84 4.19 -24.17
CA SER A 132 -10.64 5.12 -24.99
C SER A 132 -9.93 6.46 -25.26
N SER A 133 -8.81 6.73 -24.59
CA SER A 133 -8.08 7.99 -24.73
C SER A 133 -7.15 7.99 -25.94
N GLY A 134 -7.19 9.07 -26.73
CA GLY A 134 -6.25 9.29 -27.83
C GLY A 134 -4.84 9.66 -27.37
N PRO A 135 -3.86 9.69 -28.29
CA PRO A 135 -2.50 10.15 -28.02
C PRO A 135 -2.48 11.58 -27.45
N GLN A 136 -1.58 11.83 -26.50
CA GLN A 136 -1.44 13.11 -25.81
C GLN A 136 -0.01 13.64 -26.01
N THR A 137 0.10 14.84 -26.56
CA THR A 137 1.39 15.48 -26.86
C THR A 137 1.75 16.50 -25.78
N TYR A 138 2.99 16.43 -25.29
CA TYR A 138 3.52 17.30 -24.25
C TYR A 138 4.80 17.98 -24.72
N GLU A 139 4.95 19.26 -24.38
CA GLU A 139 6.23 19.96 -24.51
C GLU A 139 6.98 19.85 -23.18
N VAL A 140 8.13 19.17 -23.20
CA VAL A 140 8.95 18.94 -22.02
C VAL A 140 10.24 19.72 -22.13
N GLN A 141 10.54 20.51 -21.11
CA GLN A 141 11.78 21.26 -21.02
C GLN A 141 12.72 20.56 -20.05
N TYR A 142 13.83 20.05 -20.56
CA TYR A 142 14.89 19.44 -19.75
C TYR A 142 16.06 20.41 -19.58
N ARG A 143 16.59 20.44 -18.36
CA ARG A 143 17.79 21.19 -18.02
C ARG A 143 19.02 20.39 -18.45
N VAL A 144 19.69 20.80 -19.52
CA VAL A 144 20.90 20.14 -19.99
C VAL A 144 22.10 20.58 -19.17
N GLY A 145 22.93 19.63 -18.74
CA GLY A 145 24.23 19.90 -18.11
C GLY A 145 24.24 19.91 -16.58
N THR A 146 23.10 19.81 -15.91
CA THR A 146 23.06 19.42 -14.49
C THR A 146 23.00 17.91 -14.41
N ALA A 147 24.09 17.26 -13.98
CA ALA A 147 23.97 15.92 -13.41
C ALA A 147 22.86 15.98 -12.35
N ASP A 148 22.00 14.96 -12.22
CA ASP A 148 20.82 14.89 -11.34
C ASP A 148 21.07 15.21 -9.84
N ILE A 149 22.32 15.50 -9.49
CA ILE A 149 22.80 16.10 -8.24
C ILE A 149 22.16 17.47 -7.95
N ALA A 150 21.36 18.07 -8.85
CA ALA A 150 20.74 19.40 -8.64
C ALA A 150 19.78 19.52 -7.43
N HIS A 151 19.44 18.40 -6.80
CA HIS A 151 18.59 18.32 -5.61
C HIS A 151 19.40 18.19 -4.32
N TRP A 152 20.74 18.10 -4.42
CA TRP A 152 21.58 18.12 -3.23
C TRP A 152 21.33 19.42 -2.51
N PRO A 153 21.06 19.42 -1.20
CA PRO A 153 21.25 20.62 -0.41
C PRO A 153 22.71 21.01 -0.65
N GLN A 154 22.93 22.05 -1.45
CA GLN A 154 24.24 22.68 -1.44
C GLN A 154 24.43 23.10 0.01
N PRO A 155 25.54 22.72 0.66
CA PRO A 155 25.83 23.26 1.98
C PRO A 155 25.68 24.77 1.84
N GLN A 156 24.71 25.34 2.56
CA GLN A 156 24.47 26.78 2.51
C GLN A 156 25.85 27.42 2.70
N PRO A 157 26.29 28.30 1.77
CA PRO A 157 27.54 28.99 1.96
C PRO A 157 27.44 29.64 3.34
N GLN A 158 28.19 29.09 4.30
CA GLN A 158 28.22 29.66 5.64
C GLN A 158 28.60 31.12 5.43
N PRO A 159 27.82 32.07 5.97
CA PRO A 159 28.15 33.48 5.84
C PRO A 159 29.54 33.65 6.45
N SER A 160 30.54 33.77 5.59
CA SER A 160 31.90 34.09 5.98
C SER A 160 31.82 35.51 6.54
N ALA A 161 31.84 35.59 7.86
CA ALA A 161 32.14 36.83 8.55
C ALA A 161 33.54 37.28 8.07
N ASP A 162 33.59 38.52 7.60
CA ASP A 162 34.75 39.29 7.19
C ASP A 162 35.38 39.02 5.82
N GLY A 163 35.20 40.02 4.96
CA GLY A 163 35.66 40.10 3.57
C GLY A 163 37.17 40.33 3.45
N GLY A 164 37.95 39.28 3.71
CA GLY A 164 39.32 39.16 3.26
C GLY A 164 39.43 38.08 2.18
N ALA A 165 39.80 38.46 0.96
CA ALA A 165 40.15 37.51 -0.09
C ALA A 165 41.49 36.82 0.23
N SER A 166 41.52 35.95 1.25
CA SER A 166 42.64 35.04 1.47
C SER A 166 42.33 33.72 0.79
N GLU A 167 43.23 33.25 -0.09
CA GLU A 167 43.25 31.88 -0.57
C GLU A 167 43.17 30.91 0.62
N GLY A 168 41.98 30.38 0.87
CA GLY A 168 41.77 29.46 1.99
C GLY A 168 42.66 28.23 1.83
N PRO A 169 43.31 27.75 2.90
CA PRO A 169 44.20 26.59 2.84
C PRO A 169 43.44 25.40 2.23
N GLN A 170 44.02 24.81 1.18
CA GLN A 170 43.44 23.63 0.56
C GLN A 170 43.23 22.55 1.63
N PRO A 171 42.11 21.80 1.60
CA PRO A 171 41.90 20.70 2.52
C PRO A 171 43.01 19.68 2.27
N THR A 172 43.96 19.64 3.20
CA THR A 172 45.02 18.63 3.24
C THR A 172 44.55 17.52 4.16
N SER A 173 44.85 16.28 3.75
CA SER A 173 44.72 15.15 4.65
C SER A 173 45.67 15.30 5.85
N ALA A 174 45.47 14.52 6.91
CA ALA A 174 46.33 14.55 8.10
C ALA A 174 47.83 14.31 7.79
N SER A 175 48.17 13.77 6.61
CA SER A 175 49.54 13.59 6.13
C SER A 175 50.09 14.78 5.30
N GLY A 176 49.35 15.90 5.23
CA GLY A 176 49.74 17.08 4.45
C GLY A 176 49.55 16.93 2.93
N GLN A 177 49.10 15.76 2.45
CA GLN A 177 48.82 15.54 1.04
C GLN A 177 47.43 16.11 0.69
N PRO A 178 47.29 16.88 -0.41
CA PRO A 178 45.99 17.34 -0.88
C PRO A 178 45.12 16.13 -1.21
N TYR A 179 43.85 16.16 -0.80
CA TYR A 179 42.97 15.05 -1.13
C TYR A 179 42.87 14.89 -2.66
N PRO A 180 42.88 13.66 -3.20
CA PRO A 180 42.84 13.44 -4.65
C PRO A 180 41.59 14.03 -5.33
N TRP A 181 40.49 14.25 -4.58
CA TRP A 181 39.31 14.94 -5.08
C TRP A 181 39.46 16.47 -5.17
N ALA A 182 40.40 17.08 -4.45
CA ALA A 182 40.61 18.53 -4.44
C ALA A 182 41.10 19.04 -5.81
N ALA A 183 42.02 18.31 -6.45
CA ALA A 183 42.48 18.60 -7.81
C ALA A 183 41.32 18.47 -8.84
N ALA A 184 40.47 17.44 -8.68
CA ALA A 184 39.29 17.26 -9.53
C ALA A 184 38.26 18.37 -9.34
N SER A 185 38.05 18.85 -8.10
CA SER A 185 37.17 19.98 -7.78
C SER A 185 37.69 21.31 -8.32
N ALA A 186 39.00 21.56 -8.23
CA ALA A 186 39.63 22.76 -8.80
C ALA A 186 39.51 22.76 -10.33
N SER A 187 39.74 21.62 -10.98
CA SER A 187 39.56 21.45 -12.42
C SER A 187 38.10 21.66 -12.86
N ARG A 188 37.11 21.24 -12.06
CA ARG A 188 35.70 21.54 -12.31
C ARG A 188 35.39 23.04 -12.24
N ARG A 189 35.97 23.79 -11.30
CA ARG A 189 35.78 25.26 -11.21
C ARG A 189 36.42 26.00 -12.38
N ALA A 190 37.56 25.51 -12.87
CA ALA A 190 38.27 26.08 -14.01
C ALA A 190 37.67 25.66 -15.38
N ASN A 191 36.63 24.80 -15.41
CA ASN A 191 36.03 24.35 -16.65
C ASN A 191 35.13 25.47 -17.24
N PRO A 192 35.51 26.10 -18.37
CA PRO A 192 34.75 27.21 -18.96
C PRO A 192 33.35 26.79 -19.43
N TYR A 193 33.12 25.50 -19.69
CA TYR A 193 31.80 24.98 -20.05
C TYR A 193 30.82 24.94 -18.87
N LEU A 194 31.33 24.89 -17.63
CA LEU A 194 30.51 24.97 -16.41
C LEU A 194 30.26 26.42 -15.96
N GLN A 195 31.03 27.38 -16.49
CA GLN A 195 30.88 28.81 -16.20
C GLN A 195 29.82 29.51 -17.07
N GLN A 196 29.22 28.80 -18.05
CA GLN A 196 28.04 29.28 -18.75
C GLN A 196 26.88 29.38 -17.75
N ALA A 197 26.68 30.59 -17.21
CA ALA A 197 25.83 30.88 -16.06
C ALA A 197 24.33 30.59 -16.26
N GLN A 198 23.90 30.26 -17.49
CA GLN A 198 22.52 29.91 -17.76
C GLN A 198 22.41 28.44 -18.14
N PRO A 199 21.63 27.64 -17.38
CA PRO A 199 21.38 26.28 -17.77
C PRO A 199 20.69 26.25 -19.13
N THR A 200 21.27 25.52 -20.07
CA THR A 200 20.66 25.37 -21.39
C THR A 200 19.42 24.50 -21.23
N LEU A 201 18.24 25.12 -21.31
CA LEU A 201 16.98 24.39 -21.39
C LEU A 201 16.81 23.89 -22.82
N ARG A 202 16.54 22.61 -22.99
CA ARG A 202 16.13 22.04 -24.28
C ARG A 202 14.68 21.60 -24.19
N ALA A 203 13.87 22.11 -25.10
CA ALA A 203 12.47 21.70 -25.26
C ALA A 203 12.39 20.54 -26.27
N TYR A 204 11.63 19.51 -25.92
CA TYR A 204 11.30 18.39 -26.79
C TYR A 204 9.81 18.09 -26.71
N THR A 205 9.27 17.57 -27.79
CA THR A 205 7.88 17.11 -27.83
C THR A 205 7.87 15.61 -27.53
N GLU A 206 7.16 15.22 -26.48
CA GLU A 206 6.94 13.82 -26.13
C GLU A 206 5.47 13.46 -26.32
N VAL A 207 5.19 12.26 -26.81
CA VAL A 207 3.83 11.76 -27.00
C VAL A 207 3.60 10.59 -26.07
N ILE A 208 2.54 10.68 -25.25
CA ILE A 208 2.05 9.58 -24.44
C ILE A 208 0.87 8.94 -25.16
N GLU A 209 0.90 7.62 -25.28
CA GLU A 209 -0.19 6.81 -25.82
C GLU A 209 -0.89 6.07 -24.66
N PRO A 210 -2.02 6.60 -24.12
CA PRO A 210 -2.68 5.99 -22.97
C PRO A 210 -3.09 4.54 -23.21
N ARG A 211 -3.50 4.20 -24.44
CA ARG A 211 -3.77 2.83 -24.89
C ARG A 211 -2.60 1.88 -24.67
N ARG A 212 -1.38 2.31 -25.02
CA ARG A 212 -0.17 1.52 -24.84
C ARG A 212 0.13 1.31 -23.37
N VAL A 213 -0.04 2.35 -22.55
CA VAL A 213 0.13 2.25 -21.10
C VAL A 213 -0.90 1.29 -20.48
N ALA A 214 -2.16 1.36 -20.89
CA ALA A 214 -3.21 0.43 -20.43
C ALA A 214 -2.84 -1.03 -20.70
N ARG A 215 -2.40 -1.35 -21.91
CA ARG A 215 -1.95 -2.71 -22.27
C ARG A 215 -0.77 -3.16 -21.42
N SER A 216 0.19 -2.28 -21.17
CA SER A 216 1.32 -2.58 -20.29
C SER A 216 0.88 -2.83 -18.84
N LEU A 217 -0.08 -2.06 -18.32
CA LEU A 217 -0.67 -2.30 -17.00
C LEU A 217 -1.41 -3.63 -16.93
N MET A 218 -2.14 -4.01 -17.98
CA MET A 218 -2.85 -5.29 -18.07
C MET A 218 -1.86 -6.47 -18.04
N GLN A 219 -0.73 -6.37 -18.76
CA GLN A 219 0.34 -7.37 -18.73
C GLN A 219 0.96 -7.52 -17.33
N VAL A 220 1.29 -6.40 -16.67
CA VAL A 220 1.82 -6.44 -15.29
C VAL A 220 0.77 -7.02 -14.34
N ARG A 221 -0.51 -6.66 -14.51
CA ARG A 221 -1.60 -7.17 -13.69
C ARG A 221 -1.79 -8.69 -13.85
N GLU A 222 -1.65 -9.22 -15.07
CA GLU A 222 -1.68 -10.68 -15.31
C GLU A 222 -0.52 -11.41 -14.63
N GLN A 223 0.71 -10.87 -14.76
CA GLN A 223 1.86 -11.42 -14.06
C GLN A 223 1.64 -11.41 -12.54
N LEU A 224 1.23 -10.28 -11.98
CA LEU A 224 0.94 -10.16 -10.55
C LEU A 224 -0.17 -11.12 -10.10
N ALA A 225 -1.23 -11.28 -10.90
CA ALA A 225 -2.30 -12.22 -10.57
C ALA A 225 -1.79 -13.66 -10.50
N SER A 226 -0.91 -14.09 -11.41
CA SER A 226 -0.30 -15.42 -11.36
C SER A 226 0.59 -15.62 -10.12
N GLU A 227 1.39 -14.62 -9.74
CA GLU A 227 2.22 -14.67 -8.53
C GLU A 227 1.34 -14.70 -7.26
N TRP A 228 0.28 -13.88 -7.23
CA TRP A 228 -0.64 -13.80 -6.09
C TRP A 228 -1.48 -15.05 -5.92
N GLU A 229 -1.84 -15.74 -7.01
CA GLU A 229 -2.52 -17.03 -6.92
C GLU A 229 -1.71 -18.03 -6.07
N GLU A 230 -0.42 -18.16 -6.37
CA GLU A 230 0.49 -19.03 -5.60
C GLU A 230 0.66 -18.53 -4.16
N ASP A 231 0.90 -17.23 -3.98
CA ASP A 231 1.15 -16.63 -2.67
C ASP A 231 -0.07 -16.73 -1.74
N LEU A 232 -1.29 -16.60 -2.26
CA LEU A 232 -2.53 -16.76 -1.50
C LEU A 232 -2.70 -18.16 -0.93
N VAL A 233 -2.29 -19.20 -1.67
CA VAL A 233 -2.31 -20.59 -1.18
C VAL A 233 -1.36 -20.75 0.00
N VAL A 234 -0.17 -20.14 -0.07
CA VAL A 234 0.80 -20.15 1.02
C VAL A 234 0.27 -19.40 2.24
N LEU A 235 -0.30 -18.21 2.05
CA LEU A 235 -0.89 -17.41 3.13
C LEU A 235 -2.08 -18.11 3.82
N ALA A 236 -2.86 -18.90 3.07
CA ALA A 236 -3.95 -19.72 3.62
C ALA A 236 -3.40 -20.87 4.48
N ARG A 237 -2.29 -21.51 4.04
CA ARG A 237 -1.60 -22.55 4.81
C ARG A 237 -0.98 -22.00 6.09
N GLU A 238 -0.32 -20.84 6.00
CA GLU A 238 0.28 -20.12 7.13
C GLU A 238 -0.75 -19.91 8.25
N GLY A 239 -1.98 -19.50 7.90
CA GLY A 239 -3.07 -19.36 8.88
C GLY A 239 -3.43 -20.66 9.59
N SER A 240 -3.34 -21.81 8.92
CA SER A 240 -3.59 -23.13 9.51
C SER A 240 -2.46 -23.57 10.44
N GLU A 241 -1.21 -23.27 10.08
CA GLU A 241 -0.02 -23.54 10.90
C GLU A 241 -0.03 -22.68 12.18
N LEU A 242 -0.34 -21.39 12.07
CA LEU A 242 -0.50 -20.49 13.21
C LEU A 242 -1.62 -20.97 14.16
N ARG A 243 -2.73 -21.44 13.61
CA ARG A 243 -3.83 -22.04 14.39
C ARG A 243 -3.34 -23.26 15.18
N GLY A 244 -2.64 -24.18 14.53
CA GLY A 244 -2.09 -25.38 15.17
C GLY A 244 -1.13 -25.06 16.31
N TRP A 245 -0.20 -24.13 16.05
CA TRP A 245 0.75 -23.64 17.06
C TRP A 245 0.03 -23.04 18.28
N PHE A 246 -1.03 -22.25 18.05
CA PHE A 246 -1.80 -21.67 19.13
C PHE A 246 -2.52 -22.70 19.98
N CYS A 247 -3.20 -23.66 19.36
CA CYS A 247 -3.86 -24.75 20.07
C CYS A 247 -2.88 -25.55 20.93
N GLU A 248 -1.68 -25.83 20.39
CA GLU A 248 -0.62 -26.51 21.14
C GLU A 248 -0.13 -25.66 22.33
N LYS A 249 0.11 -24.36 22.13
CA LYS A 249 0.49 -23.43 23.20
C LYS A 249 -0.56 -23.38 24.31
N GLN A 250 -1.84 -23.30 23.96
CA GLN A 250 -2.94 -23.32 24.93
C GLN A 250 -3.00 -24.65 25.70
N ALA A 251 -2.86 -25.79 25.01
CA ALA A 251 -2.86 -27.10 25.64
C ALA A 251 -1.72 -27.25 26.67
N ARG A 252 -0.52 -26.73 26.34
CA ARG A 252 0.63 -26.71 27.27
C ARG A 252 0.34 -25.85 28.49
N LEU A 253 -0.18 -24.64 28.31
CA LEU A 253 -0.54 -23.75 29.43
C LEU A 253 -1.62 -24.36 30.33
N GLU A 254 -2.61 -25.05 29.76
CA GLU A 254 -3.62 -25.77 30.54
C GLU A 254 -3.02 -26.96 31.30
N HIS A 255 -2.12 -27.70 30.68
CA HIS A 255 -1.40 -28.79 31.33
C HIS A 255 -0.57 -28.28 32.51
N ASP A 256 0.18 -27.19 32.34
CA ASP A 256 1.01 -26.58 33.39
C ASP A 256 0.14 -26.05 34.54
N ARG A 257 -0.99 -25.38 34.23
CA ARG A 257 -1.97 -24.96 35.24
C ARG A 257 -2.58 -26.13 36.02
N ARG A 258 -2.76 -27.29 35.39
CA ARG A 258 -3.23 -28.52 36.07
C ARG A 258 -2.13 -29.12 36.94
N ALA A 259 -0.87 -29.08 36.51
CA ALA A 259 0.27 -29.56 37.26
C ALA A 259 0.60 -28.68 38.48
N GLU A 260 0.44 -27.36 38.33
CA GLU A 260 0.68 -26.38 39.39
C GLU A 260 -0.41 -26.34 40.45
N ARG A 261 -1.59 -26.95 40.23
CA ARG A 261 -2.57 -27.13 41.30
C ARG A 261 -1.91 -28.01 42.36
N PRO A 262 -1.37 -27.42 43.43
CA PRO A 262 -0.47 -28.12 44.33
C PRO A 262 -1.33 -29.19 44.98
N GLY A 263 -0.89 -30.45 44.82
CA GLY A 263 -1.57 -31.66 45.25
C GLY A 263 -2.65 -31.35 46.26
N GLY A 264 -3.85 -31.10 45.74
CA GLY A 264 -5.05 -31.26 46.53
C GLY A 264 -4.94 -32.69 46.98
N ALA A 265 -4.46 -32.88 48.21
CA ALA A 265 -4.89 -33.96 49.04
C ALA A 265 -6.34 -34.19 48.64
N SER A 266 -6.64 -35.43 48.29
CA SER A 266 -7.97 -35.96 48.25
C SER A 266 -8.65 -35.65 49.60
N ASN A 267 -8.98 -34.39 49.85
CA ASN A 267 -9.94 -33.97 50.85
C ASN A 267 -11.21 -34.54 50.28
N GLY A 268 -11.62 -35.64 50.91
CA GLY A 268 -12.75 -36.44 50.52
C GLY A 268 -13.84 -35.55 50.00
N LEU A 269 -14.24 -35.84 48.76
CA LEU A 269 -15.49 -35.39 48.21
C LEU A 269 -16.56 -35.73 49.26
N LEU A 270 -16.95 -34.75 50.08
CA LEU A 270 -18.20 -34.82 50.83
C LEU A 270 -19.25 -35.07 49.76
N THR A 271 -19.86 -36.25 49.82
CA THR A 271 -20.90 -36.66 48.89
C THR A 271 -22.02 -35.62 48.88
N ALA A 272 -22.74 -35.48 47.76
CA ALA A 272 -23.84 -34.51 47.62
C ALA A 272 -24.91 -34.60 48.72
N ASP A 273 -24.97 -35.70 49.48
CA ASP A 273 -25.80 -35.88 50.67
C ASP A 273 -25.40 -34.99 51.87
N GLU A 274 -24.16 -34.54 52.00
CA GLU A 274 -23.73 -33.70 53.12
C GLU A 274 -23.96 -32.20 52.90
N LEU A 275 -24.15 -31.76 51.65
CA LEU A 275 -24.44 -30.35 51.32
C LEU A 275 -25.93 -30.01 51.38
N CYS A 276 -26.84 -30.99 51.48
CA CYS A 276 -28.28 -30.74 51.61
C CYS A 276 -28.78 -30.53 53.05
N ASN A 277 -27.92 -30.61 54.07
CA ASN A 277 -28.31 -30.51 55.49
C ASN A 277 -27.95 -29.19 56.19
N VAL A 278 -27.51 -28.15 55.47
CA VAL A 278 -27.33 -26.82 56.06
C VAL A 278 -28.59 -25.99 55.82
N ALA A 279 -29.54 -26.11 56.75
CA ALA A 279 -30.74 -25.29 56.82
C ALA A 279 -30.43 -23.79 56.95
N PRO A 280 -31.30 -22.90 56.44
CA PRO A 280 -31.10 -21.45 56.51
C PRO A 280 -31.37 -20.95 57.92
N ARG A 281 -30.40 -20.29 58.55
CA ARG A 281 -30.61 -19.49 59.76
C ARG A 281 -30.46 -18.01 59.42
N ASP A 282 -31.58 -17.31 59.54
CA ASP A 282 -31.78 -15.91 59.85
C ASP A 282 -30.59 -14.95 59.68
N ALA A 283 -30.70 -14.10 58.65
CA ALA A 283 -30.04 -12.80 58.63
C ALA A 283 -30.96 -11.74 58.00
N SER A 284 -32.17 -11.59 58.55
CA SER A 284 -32.89 -10.32 58.51
C SER A 284 -32.39 -9.47 59.68
N GLN A 285 -31.58 -8.45 59.39
CA GLN A 285 -31.48 -7.15 60.09
C GLN A 285 -30.10 -6.52 59.86
N ARG A 286 -30.04 -5.53 58.97
CA ARG A 286 -29.45 -4.20 59.25
C ARG A 286 -29.65 -3.28 58.05
N LEU A 287 -30.67 -2.43 58.20
CA LEU A 287 -30.86 -1.21 57.43
C LEU A 287 -29.86 -0.13 57.87
N SER A 288 -29.59 0.80 56.94
CA SER A 288 -29.20 2.22 57.13
C SER A 288 -27.82 2.50 57.75
N SER A 289 -26.91 3.30 57.17
CA SER A 289 -27.13 4.63 56.57
C SER A 289 -25.83 5.29 56.02
N SER A 290 -26.01 6.34 55.18
CA SER A 290 -25.09 7.47 54.86
C SER A 290 -24.11 7.30 53.68
N ALA A 291 -23.81 8.31 52.83
CA ALA A 291 -24.32 9.67 52.57
C ALA A 291 -23.97 10.02 51.10
N SER A 292 -24.89 10.53 50.28
CA SER A 292 -25.01 11.95 49.88
C SER A 292 -23.69 12.72 49.76
N GLY A 293 -23.30 13.02 48.51
CA GLY A 293 -22.21 13.93 48.16
C GLY A 293 -22.40 14.47 46.74
N ALA A 294 -23.26 15.50 46.62
CA ALA A 294 -23.43 16.29 45.40
C ALA A 294 -22.25 17.25 45.24
N GLY A 295 -21.67 17.33 44.05
CA GLY A 295 -20.56 18.22 43.69
C GLY A 295 -20.72 18.75 42.28
N THR A 296 -21.14 20.02 42.24
CA THR A 296 -21.37 20.96 41.14
C THR A 296 -20.39 20.96 39.96
N ALA A 297 -20.97 21.27 38.79
CA ALA A 297 -20.33 21.65 37.54
C ALA A 297 -19.53 22.97 37.63
N SER A 298 -18.45 23.05 36.84
CA SER A 298 -17.94 24.30 36.27
C SER A 298 -16.92 24.03 35.15
N SER A 299 -17.32 24.38 33.92
CA SER A 299 -16.47 24.88 32.82
C SER A 299 -16.66 26.42 32.78
N PRO A 300 -15.87 27.28 32.08
CA PRO A 300 -15.06 26.98 30.89
C PRO A 300 -13.72 27.77 30.73
N ALA A 301 -13.08 27.54 29.57
CA ALA A 301 -12.26 28.47 28.77
C ALA A 301 -10.73 28.54 28.97
N GLY A 302 -10.02 28.27 27.86
CA GLY A 302 -8.65 28.67 27.60
C GLY A 302 -7.92 27.73 26.61
N PRO A 303 -7.73 28.09 25.33
CA PRO A 303 -6.88 27.33 24.43
C PRO A 303 -5.40 27.72 24.66
N PRO A 304 -4.48 26.76 24.86
CA PRO A 304 -3.06 27.07 24.83
C PRO A 304 -2.51 27.01 23.40
N ASP A 305 -1.63 27.96 23.13
CA ASP A 305 -0.93 28.20 21.88
C ASP A 305 -0.31 26.97 21.23
N ALA A 306 -0.50 26.86 19.91
CA ALA A 306 0.22 25.96 19.02
C ALA A 306 1.69 26.37 18.92
N ARG A 307 2.54 25.80 19.79
CA ARG A 307 3.98 25.72 19.55
C ARG A 307 4.28 24.44 18.79
N ALA A 308 4.78 24.62 17.57
CA ALA A 308 5.42 23.59 16.77
C ALA A 308 6.72 23.14 17.47
N GLY A 309 6.64 22.04 18.21
CA GLY A 309 7.78 21.23 18.65
C GLY A 309 7.57 19.83 18.08
N GLY A 310 8.37 19.48 17.08
CA GLY A 310 8.42 18.14 16.52
C GLY A 310 9.17 17.22 17.47
N ASP A 311 8.46 16.70 18.47
CA ASP A 311 8.85 15.49 19.16
C ASP A 311 8.03 14.35 18.56
N ASP A 312 8.66 13.59 17.68
CA ASP A 312 8.17 12.31 17.18
C ASP A 312 8.07 11.35 18.38
N VAL A 313 6.95 11.41 19.10
CA VAL A 313 6.53 10.33 19.99
C VAL A 313 6.05 9.20 19.10
N ALA A 314 7.01 8.41 18.62
CA ALA A 314 6.73 7.07 18.13
C ALA A 314 5.90 6.36 19.22
N PRO A 315 4.78 5.69 18.89
CA PRO A 315 4.06 4.91 19.88
C PRO A 315 5.05 3.92 20.49
N ALA A 316 5.06 3.85 21.82
CA ALA A 316 5.86 2.90 22.59
C ALA A 316 5.47 1.47 22.22
N ALA A 317 5.97 1.00 21.08
CA ALA A 317 5.71 -0.32 20.54
C ALA A 317 6.86 -1.25 20.98
N ALA A 318 6.51 -2.23 21.81
CA ALA A 318 7.21 -3.50 22.00
C ALA A 318 8.63 -3.48 22.63
N SER A 319 8.86 -2.75 23.73
CA SER A 319 10.13 -2.85 24.48
C SER A 319 10.20 -4.00 25.50
N GLY A 320 9.53 -5.13 25.24
CA GLY A 320 9.45 -6.27 26.17
C GLY A 320 9.34 -7.61 25.44
N MET A 321 10.17 -7.82 24.42
CA MET A 321 10.02 -8.90 23.44
C MET A 321 10.85 -10.13 23.84
N ASP A 322 10.43 -10.82 24.90
CA ASP A 322 10.82 -12.23 25.13
C ASP A 322 10.08 -13.18 24.14
N ASP A 323 9.29 -12.64 23.21
CA ASP A 323 8.50 -13.34 22.16
C ASP A 323 9.32 -13.80 20.93
N ALA A 324 10.61 -14.08 21.13
CA ALA A 324 11.50 -14.66 20.14
C ALA A 324 10.90 -15.86 19.36
N PRO A 325 10.16 -16.82 19.98
CA PRO A 325 9.68 -17.99 19.23
C PRO A 325 8.56 -17.69 18.23
N ALA A 326 7.66 -16.76 18.53
CA ALA A 326 6.53 -16.45 17.64
C ALA A 326 7.01 -15.65 16.40
N CYS A 327 7.93 -14.70 16.62
CA CYS A 327 8.57 -13.98 15.53
C CYS A 327 9.48 -14.89 14.70
N ALA A 328 10.16 -15.85 15.32
CA ALA A 328 10.93 -16.87 14.60
C ALA A 328 10.02 -17.72 13.70
N LEU A 329 8.84 -18.14 14.18
CA LEU A 329 7.88 -18.88 13.37
C LEU A 329 7.46 -18.07 12.13
N LEU A 330 7.03 -16.81 12.27
CA LEU A 330 6.67 -15.99 11.10
C LEU A 330 7.85 -15.83 10.11
N ALA A 331 9.06 -15.65 10.62
CA ALA A 331 10.26 -15.54 9.79
C ALA A 331 10.54 -16.85 9.03
N GLU A 332 10.37 -18.01 9.69
CA GLU A 332 10.50 -19.34 9.07
C GLU A 332 9.44 -19.57 8.00
N LEU A 333 8.17 -19.24 8.29
CA LEU A 333 7.06 -19.38 7.32
C LEU A 333 7.30 -18.52 6.08
N PHE A 334 7.74 -17.27 6.26
CA PHE A 334 8.10 -16.41 5.15
C PHE A 334 9.33 -16.91 4.39
N ALA A 335 10.37 -17.37 5.09
CA ALA A 335 11.55 -17.93 4.44
C ALA A 335 11.19 -19.17 3.60
N GLY A 336 10.28 -20.01 4.10
CA GLY A 336 9.70 -21.13 3.37
C GLY A 336 8.93 -20.69 2.12
N ALA A 337 8.07 -19.68 2.25
CA ALA A 337 7.35 -19.09 1.11
C ALA A 337 8.30 -18.59 0.02
N LYS A 338 9.30 -17.79 0.43
CA LYS A 338 10.29 -17.22 -0.48
C LYS A 338 11.15 -18.29 -1.18
N ALA A 339 11.49 -19.38 -0.48
CA ALA A 339 12.26 -20.47 -1.05
C ALA A 339 11.50 -21.22 -2.18
N CYS A 340 10.16 -21.13 -2.21
CA CYS A 340 9.33 -21.73 -3.25
C CYS A 340 9.15 -20.84 -4.49
N TRP A 341 9.57 -19.57 -4.46
CA TRP A 341 9.38 -18.67 -5.59
C TRP A 341 10.31 -19.01 -6.76
N PRO A 342 9.80 -19.07 -8.00
CA PRO A 342 10.64 -19.25 -9.18
C PRO A 342 11.52 -18.02 -9.42
N ASP A 343 12.70 -18.24 -10.03
CA ASP A 343 13.63 -17.18 -10.41
C ASP A 343 13.02 -16.15 -11.38
N SER A 344 11.93 -16.51 -12.07
CA SER A 344 11.16 -15.64 -12.96
C SER A 344 10.19 -14.70 -12.23
N SER A 345 10.13 -14.73 -10.91
CA SER A 345 9.25 -13.86 -10.12
C SER A 345 9.58 -12.39 -10.30
N SER A 346 8.56 -11.53 -10.19
CA SER A 346 8.74 -10.10 -10.22
C SER A 346 9.70 -9.63 -9.12
N PRO A 347 10.51 -8.59 -9.36
CA PRO A 347 11.43 -8.05 -8.35
C PRO A 347 10.68 -7.49 -7.12
N PHE A 348 9.36 -7.31 -7.21
CA PHE A 348 8.52 -6.78 -6.16
C PHE A 348 7.70 -7.86 -5.43
N ARG A 349 7.83 -9.14 -5.80
CA ARG A 349 7.04 -10.23 -5.21
C ARG A 349 7.08 -10.24 -3.69
N ALA A 350 8.25 -10.00 -3.08
CA ALA A 350 8.36 -9.93 -1.62
C ALA A 350 7.54 -8.80 -0.97
N LEU A 351 7.49 -7.63 -1.62
CA LEU A 351 6.69 -6.50 -1.13
C LEU A 351 5.19 -6.75 -1.37
N ASN A 352 4.88 -7.39 -2.50
CA ASN A 352 3.51 -7.74 -2.85
C ASN A 352 2.93 -8.83 -1.94
N TYR A 353 3.73 -9.84 -1.58
CA TYR A 353 3.36 -10.88 -0.62
C TYR A 353 2.97 -10.27 0.73
N ASP A 354 3.78 -9.33 1.21
CA ASP A 354 3.51 -8.63 2.46
C ASP A 354 2.25 -7.74 2.39
N LEU A 355 2.08 -6.98 1.30
CA LEU A 355 0.85 -6.21 1.05
C LEU A 355 -0.38 -7.12 1.03
N LEU A 356 -0.27 -8.27 0.37
CA LEU A 356 -1.34 -9.27 0.25
C LEU A 356 -1.70 -9.87 1.61
N GLY A 357 -0.70 -10.21 2.44
CA GLY A 357 -0.91 -10.68 3.80
C GLY A 357 -1.66 -9.66 4.66
N ARG A 358 -1.28 -8.38 4.59
CA ARG A 358 -1.98 -7.28 5.28
C ARG A 358 -3.43 -7.12 4.79
N ALA A 359 -3.62 -7.10 3.47
CA ALA A 359 -4.93 -6.96 2.85
C ALA A 359 -5.88 -8.08 3.29
N LEU A 360 -5.35 -9.31 3.27
CA LEU A 360 -6.06 -10.52 3.62
C LEU A 360 -6.44 -10.53 5.11
N SER A 361 -5.51 -10.21 6.01
CA SER A 361 -5.79 -10.12 7.45
C SER A 361 -6.86 -9.07 7.75
N ARG A 362 -6.80 -7.88 7.12
CA ARG A 362 -7.81 -6.84 7.30
C ARG A 362 -9.21 -7.30 6.87
N GLU A 363 -9.34 -7.82 5.65
CA GLU A 363 -10.62 -8.30 5.12
C GLU A 363 -11.17 -9.47 5.96
N ALA A 364 -10.32 -10.41 6.34
CA ALA A 364 -10.69 -11.54 7.19
C ALA A 364 -11.20 -11.07 8.56
N THR A 365 -10.55 -10.07 9.16
CA THR A 365 -10.94 -9.50 10.45
C THR A 365 -12.32 -8.86 10.41
N VAL A 366 -12.61 -8.08 9.36
CA VAL A 366 -13.93 -7.46 9.16
C VAL A 366 -15.02 -8.52 9.02
N ARG A 367 -14.76 -9.59 8.26
CA ARG A 367 -15.73 -10.69 8.08
C ARG A 367 -15.91 -11.53 9.36
N ALA A 368 -14.83 -11.80 10.08
CA ALA A 368 -14.87 -12.49 11.37
C ALA A 368 -15.66 -11.70 12.41
N ALA A 369 -15.44 -10.39 12.49
CA ALA A 369 -16.24 -9.53 13.36
C ALA A 369 -17.72 -9.53 12.97
N ALA A 370 -18.04 -9.51 11.67
CA ALA A 370 -19.43 -9.63 11.21
C ALA A 370 -20.06 -10.97 11.63
N SER A 371 -19.37 -12.10 11.44
CA SER A 371 -19.79 -13.44 11.88
C SER A 371 -20.03 -13.49 13.39
N LEU A 372 -19.09 -12.96 14.18
CA LEU A 372 -19.19 -12.91 15.65
C LEU A 372 -20.35 -12.02 16.14
N LYS A 373 -20.76 -11.01 15.38
CA LYS A 373 -21.92 -10.16 15.72
C LYS A 373 -23.27 -10.86 15.55
N GLU A 374 -23.35 -11.95 14.78
CA GLU A 374 -24.59 -12.70 14.61
C GLU A 374 -25.06 -13.36 15.92
N ALA A 375 -24.12 -13.71 16.81
CA ALA A 375 -24.42 -14.20 18.15
C ALA A 375 -24.25 -13.11 19.21
N ALA A 376 -25.32 -12.80 19.94
CA ALA A 376 -25.32 -11.77 20.99
C ALA A 376 -24.22 -11.98 22.06
N SER A 377 -23.90 -13.23 22.38
CA SER A 377 -22.84 -13.59 23.33
C SER A 377 -21.44 -13.17 22.90
N THR A 378 -21.21 -12.93 21.61
CA THR A 378 -19.90 -12.59 21.04
C THR A 378 -19.82 -11.19 20.47
N ALA A 379 -20.89 -10.39 20.55
CA ALA A 379 -20.91 -9.03 20.02
C ALA A 379 -19.78 -8.15 20.61
N ALA A 380 -19.54 -8.23 21.93
CA ALA A 380 -18.46 -7.49 22.58
C ALA A 380 -17.06 -7.92 22.10
N THR A 381 -16.88 -9.21 21.80
CA THR A 381 -15.64 -9.76 21.24
C THR A 381 -15.45 -9.26 19.80
N ALA A 382 -16.52 -9.16 19.01
CA ALA A 382 -16.44 -8.58 17.67
C ALA A 382 -16.06 -7.09 17.67
N ASP A 383 -16.64 -6.30 18.58
CA ASP A 383 -16.31 -4.87 18.73
C ASP A 383 -14.88 -4.67 19.24
N TRP A 384 -14.41 -5.56 20.11
CA TRP A 384 -13.00 -5.61 20.50
C TRP A 384 -12.10 -5.90 19.29
N LEU A 385 -12.40 -6.93 18.50
CA LEU A 385 -11.60 -7.30 17.33
C LEU A 385 -11.48 -6.15 16.31
N LEU A 386 -12.57 -5.42 16.06
CA LEU A 386 -12.55 -4.24 15.18
C LEU A 386 -11.73 -3.09 15.78
N ALA A 387 -11.80 -2.86 17.09
CA ALA A 387 -10.99 -1.84 17.76
C ALA A 387 -9.49 -2.16 17.70
N GLU A 388 -9.11 -3.43 17.85
CA GLU A 388 -7.71 -3.87 17.65
C GLU A 388 -7.25 -3.64 16.21
N LEU A 389 -8.11 -3.94 15.23
CA LEU A 389 -7.81 -3.66 13.83
C LEU A 389 -7.58 -2.16 13.61
N ASP A 390 -8.46 -1.29 14.10
CA ASP A 390 -8.35 0.15 13.95
C ASP A 390 -7.06 0.71 14.60
N LEU A 391 -6.66 0.14 15.75
CA LEU A 391 -5.39 0.48 16.40
C LEU A 391 -4.18 0.06 15.55
N TRP A 392 -4.27 -1.08 14.86
CA TRP A 392 -3.18 -1.63 14.05
C TRP A 392 -3.12 -1.13 12.62
N LEU A 393 -4.22 -0.59 12.07
CA LEU A 393 -4.29 -0.12 10.69
C LEU A 393 -3.17 0.87 10.33
N PRO A 394 -2.84 1.91 11.14
CA PRO A 394 -1.73 2.80 10.84
C PRO A 394 -0.39 2.07 10.68
N THR A 395 -0.13 1.03 11.48
CA THR A 395 1.08 0.21 11.42
C THR A 395 1.06 -0.70 10.20
N CYS A 396 -0.08 -1.33 9.91
CA CYS A 396 -0.28 -2.12 8.69
C CYS A 396 -0.11 -1.26 7.43
N GLU A 397 -0.40 0.03 7.48
CA GLU A 397 -0.22 0.94 6.34
C GLU A 397 1.16 1.59 6.30
N ALA A 398 1.94 1.44 7.37
CA ALA A 398 3.28 1.95 7.45
C ALA A 398 4.15 1.24 6.38
N PRO A 399 4.85 2.00 5.54
CA PRO A 399 5.56 1.44 4.40
C PRO A 399 6.82 0.65 4.75
N GLU A 400 7.35 0.80 5.96
CA GLU A 400 8.71 0.38 6.30
C GLU A 400 8.80 -1.03 6.87
N ARG A 401 7.68 -1.56 7.36
CA ARG A 401 7.67 -2.82 8.08
C ARG A 401 7.21 -3.98 7.20
N ARG A 402 7.69 -5.17 7.53
CA ARG A 402 7.39 -6.42 6.84
C ARG A 402 6.67 -7.34 7.81
N TYR A 403 5.82 -8.19 7.27
CA TYR A 403 5.05 -9.21 7.98
C TYR A 403 4.01 -8.64 8.93
N GLU A 404 3.57 -7.40 8.72
CA GLU A 404 2.61 -6.72 9.62
C GLU A 404 1.28 -7.46 9.71
N GLY A 405 0.84 -8.10 8.62
CA GLY A 405 -0.36 -8.94 8.64
C GLY A 405 -0.24 -10.17 9.54
N GLY A 406 0.97 -10.72 9.70
CA GLY A 406 1.28 -11.82 10.62
C GLY A 406 1.51 -11.33 12.05
N HIS A 407 2.22 -10.21 12.22
CA HIS A 407 2.43 -9.57 13.52
C HIS A 407 1.11 -9.17 14.18
N PHE A 408 0.13 -8.67 13.41
CA PHE A 408 -1.21 -8.42 13.90
C PHE A 408 -1.86 -9.69 14.47
N VAL A 409 -1.75 -10.83 13.78
CA VAL A 409 -2.29 -12.11 14.25
C VAL A 409 -1.59 -12.57 15.52
N LEU A 410 -0.26 -12.46 15.60
CA LEU A 410 0.50 -12.78 16.81
C LEU A 410 0.09 -11.90 17.99
N HIS A 411 -0.05 -10.59 17.78
CA HIS A 411 -0.53 -9.66 18.78
C HIS A 411 -1.89 -10.09 19.35
N LEU A 412 -2.82 -10.52 18.49
CA LEU A 412 -4.11 -11.04 18.95
C LEU A 412 -3.93 -12.34 19.75
N LEU A 413 -3.06 -13.26 19.31
CA LEU A 413 -2.76 -14.53 19.99
C LEU A 413 -2.15 -14.36 21.38
N GLU A 414 -1.53 -13.22 21.64
CA GLU A 414 -0.99 -12.86 22.96
C GLU A 414 -2.07 -12.29 23.90
N GLN A 415 -3.22 -11.88 23.38
CA GLN A 415 -4.31 -11.36 24.20
C GLN A 415 -5.01 -12.48 24.96
N GLY A 416 -5.02 -12.37 26.29
CA GLY A 416 -5.76 -13.27 27.17
C GLY A 416 -7.24 -12.90 27.27
N PRO A 417 -8.09 -13.81 27.79
CA PRO A 417 -9.49 -13.49 28.10
C PRO A 417 -9.59 -12.24 28.98
N GLY A 418 -10.50 -11.36 28.63
CA GLY A 418 -10.66 -10.06 29.27
C GLY A 418 -12.12 -9.75 29.58
N VAL A 419 -12.35 -8.67 30.31
CA VAL A 419 -13.70 -8.17 30.61
C VAL A 419 -13.78 -6.74 30.09
N ARG A 420 -14.86 -6.41 29.38
CA ARG A 420 -15.09 -5.06 28.85
C ARG A 420 -16.46 -4.56 29.29
N THR A 421 -16.50 -3.33 29.78
CA THR A 421 -17.76 -2.63 30.05
C THR A 421 -18.23 -1.98 28.75
N ALA A 422 -19.43 -2.34 28.31
CA ALA A 422 -20.08 -1.72 27.17
C ALA A 422 -20.61 -0.32 27.51
N ALA A 423 -21.03 0.45 26.50
CA ALA A 423 -21.50 1.83 26.67
C ALA A 423 -22.78 1.93 27.53
N ASP A 424 -23.55 0.86 27.63
CA ASP A 424 -24.74 0.75 28.49
C ASP A 424 -24.41 0.35 29.94
N GLY A 425 -23.13 0.19 30.28
CA GLY A 425 -22.66 -0.25 31.59
C GLY A 425 -22.70 -1.76 31.79
N SER A 426 -23.15 -2.54 30.80
CA SER A 426 -23.11 -4.00 30.87
C SER A 426 -21.67 -4.51 30.83
N VAL A 427 -21.40 -5.58 31.56
CA VAL A 427 -20.09 -6.21 31.63
C VAL A 427 -20.11 -7.44 30.72
N ALA A 428 -19.27 -7.43 29.70
CA ALA A 428 -19.15 -8.52 28.74
C ALA A 428 -17.78 -9.21 28.86
N LEU A 429 -17.77 -10.53 28.77
CA LEU A 429 -16.54 -11.32 28.68
C LEU A 429 -16.04 -11.27 27.22
N LEU A 430 -14.74 -11.03 27.07
CA LEU A 430 -14.03 -11.10 25.79
C LEU A 430 -13.40 -12.48 25.63
N ASP A 431 -13.56 -13.06 24.45
CA ASP A 431 -12.94 -14.34 24.07
C ASP A 431 -12.02 -14.15 22.84
N PRO A 432 -10.77 -13.67 23.04
CA PRO A 432 -9.82 -13.50 21.95
C PRO A 432 -9.53 -14.79 21.20
N ALA A 433 -9.50 -15.95 21.88
CA ALA A 433 -9.21 -17.23 21.25
C ALA A 433 -10.27 -17.56 20.19
N ARG A 434 -11.55 -17.38 20.52
CA ARG A 434 -12.64 -17.54 19.54
C ARG A 434 -12.56 -16.53 18.40
N ALA A 435 -12.20 -15.28 18.69
CA ALA A 435 -12.07 -14.25 17.66
C ALA A 435 -10.98 -14.60 16.63
N ILE A 436 -9.85 -15.11 17.11
CA ILE A 436 -8.72 -15.51 16.27
C ILE A 436 -9.06 -16.76 15.45
N ASP A 437 -9.77 -17.71 16.04
CA ASP A 437 -10.25 -18.89 15.33
C ASP A 437 -11.11 -18.50 14.12
N GLU A 438 -12.08 -17.61 14.34
CA GLU A 438 -12.92 -17.05 13.28
C GLU A 438 -12.10 -16.26 12.25
N LEU A 439 -11.15 -15.43 12.70
CA LEU A 439 -10.26 -14.67 11.82
C LEU A 439 -9.47 -15.60 10.90
N LEU A 440 -8.80 -16.62 11.43
CA LEU A 440 -7.98 -17.54 10.64
C LEU A 440 -8.84 -18.37 9.68
N ALA A 441 -10.03 -18.79 10.10
CA ALA A 441 -11.00 -19.45 9.23
C ALA A 441 -11.48 -18.52 8.09
N HIS A 442 -11.72 -17.24 8.37
CA HIS A 442 -12.05 -16.25 7.35
C HIS A 442 -10.86 -15.94 6.44
N ARG A 443 -9.62 -15.90 6.96
CA ARG A 443 -8.40 -15.67 6.18
C ARG A 443 -8.24 -16.71 5.08
N ALA A 444 -8.43 -17.99 5.41
CA ALA A 444 -8.41 -19.08 4.42
C ALA A 444 -9.54 -18.95 3.38
N ARG A 445 -10.77 -18.62 3.81
CA ARG A 445 -11.91 -18.43 2.89
C ARG A 445 -11.70 -17.26 1.93
N VAL A 446 -11.26 -16.10 2.43
CA VAL A 446 -10.97 -14.91 1.62
C VAL A 446 -9.85 -15.19 0.63
N ALA A 447 -8.80 -15.92 1.05
CA ALA A 447 -7.72 -16.30 0.16
C ALA A 447 -8.22 -17.16 -1.01
N ALA A 448 -9.05 -18.17 -0.73
CA ALA A 448 -9.66 -19.00 -1.77
C ALA A 448 -10.55 -18.18 -2.73
N GLU A 449 -11.35 -17.25 -2.22
CA GLU A 449 -12.14 -16.34 -3.07
C GLU A 449 -11.24 -15.46 -3.96
N TRP A 450 -10.14 -14.96 -3.42
CA TRP A 450 -9.22 -14.10 -4.17
C TRP A 450 -8.44 -14.88 -5.22
N VAL A 451 -8.09 -16.15 -4.98
CA VAL A 451 -7.51 -17.05 -5.99
C VAL A 451 -8.44 -17.15 -7.21
N GLU A 452 -9.75 -17.33 -7.00
CA GLU A 452 -10.70 -17.34 -8.10
C GLU A 452 -10.74 -16.00 -8.86
N VAL A 453 -10.57 -14.87 -8.16
CA VAL A 453 -10.43 -13.56 -8.82
C VAL A 453 -9.14 -13.46 -9.64
N MET A 454 -8.02 -13.97 -9.14
CA MET A 454 -6.74 -13.97 -9.88
C MET A 454 -6.89 -14.72 -11.21
N ARG A 455 -7.51 -15.91 -11.18
CA ARG A 455 -7.76 -16.76 -12.36
C ARG A 455 -8.60 -16.08 -13.44
N LEU A 456 -9.56 -15.23 -13.06
CA LEU A 456 -10.42 -14.52 -13.99
C LEU A 456 -9.75 -13.30 -14.65
N THR A 457 -8.59 -12.85 -14.15
CA THR A 457 -7.95 -11.60 -14.59
C THR A 457 -7.66 -11.55 -16.09
N ALA A 458 -7.14 -12.63 -16.67
CA ALA A 458 -6.83 -12.69 -18.10
C ALA A 458 -8.12 -12.65 -18.96
N GLN A 459 -9.19 -13.32 -18.52
CA GLN A 459 -10.48 -13.28 -19.21
C GLN A 459 -11.07 -11.85 -19.18
N GLU A 460 -11.05 -11.22 -18.02
CA GLU A 460 -11.51 -9.84 -17.83
C GLU A 460 -10.78 -8.86 -18.76
N HIS A 461 -9.47 -9.04 -18.93
CA HIS A 461 -8.66 -8.27 -19.86
C HIS A 461 -9.04 -8.51 -21.33
N ALA A 462 -9.24 -9.77 -21.72
CA ALA A 462 -9.68 -10.11 -23.07
C ALA A 462 -11.05 -9.49 -23.40
N GLU A 463 -11.96 -9.44 -22.43
CA GLU A 463 -13.27 -8.77 -22.57
C GLU A 463 -13.11 -7.26 -22.75
N LEU A 464 -12.24 -6.61 -21.97
CA LEU A 464 -11.94 -5.18 -22.14
C LEU A 464 -11.35 -4.87 -23.52
N MET A 465 -10.39 -5.68 -23.98
CA MET A 465 -9.76 -5.52 -25.29
C MET A 465 -10.75 -5.73 -26.43
N ARG A 466 -11.63 -6.74 -26.33
CA ARG A 466 -12.71 -6.98 -27.30
C ARG A 466 -13.67 -5.79 -27.39
N ALA A 467 -14.05 -5.23 -26.24
CA ALA A 467 -14.93 -4.07 -26.19
C ALA A 467 -14.27 -2.81 -26.80
N ASP A 468 -12.97 -2.58 -26.56
CA ASP A 468 -12.21 -1.50 -27.18
C ASP A 468 -12.08 -1.66 -28.70
N LEU A 469 -11.76 -2.87 -29.18
CA LEU A 469 -11.66 -3.16 -30.62
C LEU A 469 -13.00 -2.98 -31.35
N THR A 470 -14.11 -3.43 -30.74
CA THR A 470 -15.44 -3.26 -31.32
C THR A 470 -15.75 -1.77 -31.53
N LYS A 471 -15.48 -0.94 -30.51
CA LYS A 471 -15.66 0.53 -30.61
C LYS A 471 -14.79 1.17 -31.68
N GLN A 472 -13.57 0.67 -31.90
CA GLN A 472 -12.69 1.18 -32.94
C GLN A 472 -13.24 0.88 -34.33
N LEU A 473 -13.72 -0.34 -34.56
CA LEU A 473 -14.35 -0.74 -35.82
C LEU A 473 -15.62 0.07 -36.10
N ASP A 474 -16.47 0.29 -35.10
CA ASP A 474 -17.68 1.10 -35.24
C ASP A 474 -17.36 2.56 -35.60
N ALA A 475 -16.29 3.13 -35.04
CA ALA A 475 -15.84 4.48 -35.33
C ALA A 475 -15.28 4.60 -36.76
N GLU A 476 -14.51 3.61 -37.22
CA GLU A 476 -13.99 3.56 -38.60
C GLU A 476 -15.14 3.46 -39.61
N MET A 477 -16.12 2.56 -39.37
CA MET A 477 -17.30 2.42 -40.22
C MET A 477 -18.16 3.68 -40.27
N SER A 478 -18.25 4.44 -39.17
CA SER A 478 -18.99 5.70 -39.12
C SER A 478 -18.26 6.85 -39.83
N SER A 479 -16.92 6.83 -39.86
CA SER A 479 -16.12 7.88 -40.51
C SER A 479 -16.05 7.77 -42.03
N GLY A 480 -16.25 6.57 -42.60
CA GLY A 480 -16.17 6.33 -44.05
C GLY A 480 -17.47 6.52 -44.84
N GLY A 481 -18.55 7.00 -44.19
CA GLY A 481 -19.89 7.10 -44.80
C GLY A 481 -20.30 8.51 -45.28
N ASP A 482 -19.46 9.53 -45.10
CA ASP A 482 -19.78 10.94 -45.43
C ASP A 482 -19.03 11.46 -46.67
N ASP A 483 -18.40 10.57 -47.45
CA ASP A 483 -17.54 10.93 -48.58
C ASP A 483 -18.29 11.11 -49.92
N GLY A 484 -19.63 11.10 -49.96
CA GLY A 484 -20.31 11.08 -51.25
C GLY A 484 -21.81 11.28 -51.26
N ASP A 485 -22.24 12.52 -51.06
CA ASP A 485 -23.30 13.16 -51.86
C ASP A 485 -22.98 14.66 -51.97
N GLY A 486 -21.71 14.95 -52.25
CA GLY A 486 -21.31 16.21 -52.85
C GLY A 486 -21.84 16.22 -54.27
N ASP A 487 -23.12 16.54 -54.41
CA ASP A 487 -23.77 16.88 -55.68
C ASP A 487 -22.80 17.75 -56.48
N ASP A 488 -22.41 17.20 -57.62
CA ASP A 488 -21.80 17.85 -58.77
C ASP A 488 -22.71 19.02 -59.20
N ASP A 489 -22.67 20.13 -58.45
CA ASP A 489 -23.09 21.44 -58.94
C ASP A 489 -21.94 22.00 -59.79
N MET A 490 -21.65 21.27 -60.87
CA MET A 490 -20.79 21.72 -61.95
C MET A 490 -21.45 22.94 -62.58
N PRO A 491 -20.84 24.14 -62.54
CA PRO A 491 -21.43 25.32 -63.14
C PRO A 491 -21.53 25.11 -64.66
N LEU A 492 -22.76 25.03 -65.17
CA LEU A 492 -23.02 25.04 -66.61
C LEU A 492 -22.52 26.37 -67.20
N ILE A 493 -21.61 26.26 -68.18
CA ILE A 493 -20.99 27.36 -68.95
C ILE A 493 -21.99 27.94 -69.95
#